data_AF-A0A2T4VV23-F1
#
_entry.id   AF-A0A2T4VV23-F1
#
_cell.length_a   1.000
_cell.length_b   1.000
_cell.length_c   1.000
_cell.angle_alpha   90.00
_cell.angle_beta   90.00
_cell.angle_gamma   90.00
#
_symmetry.space_group_name_H-M   'P 1'
#
loop_
_entity.id
_entity.type
_entity.pdbx_description
1 polymer ?
#
loop_
_entity_poly.entity_id
_entity_poly.type
_entity_poly.pdbx_seq_one_letter_code
_entity_poly.pdbx_strand_id
1 'polypeptide(L)'
;MARVGRLAGALLASTEGAFYLVGDLKEPCDWAAAGFEPPAQLPGVELPFVRLSPVRTVEVAPPLLVMELEGEALARVLSERLVIRRNGSVSERLWRLVTEHEARPETDARWLAQVPGHVWELVRDSVLRCS
;
A
#
# COMPACT_ATOMS: atom_id res chain seq x y z
N MET A 1 -1.87 -6.36 -14.33
CA MET A 1 -2.25 -6.78 -12.97
C MET A 1 -1.21 -6.26 -12.01
N ALA A 2 -1.63 -5.48 -11.03
CA ALA A 2 -0.75 -4.90 -10.04
C ALA A 2 -0.53 -5.82 -8.84
N ARG A 3 0.65 -5.70 -8.23
CA ARG A 3 1.05 -6.40 -7.00
C ARG A 3 1.35 -5.38 -5.92
N VAL A 4 0.80 -5.57 -4.73
CA VAL A 4 1.00 -4.66 -3.60
C VAL A 4 1.52 -5.44 -2.42
N GLY A 5 2.68 -5.03 -1.91
CA GLY A 5 3.30 -5.62 -0.72
C GLY A 5 3.78 -4.53 0.23
N ARG A 6 4.87 -4.80 0.93
CA ARG A 6 5.36 -3.94 2.01
C ARG A 6 6.78 -3.47 1.75
N LEU A 7 7.06 -2.24 2.15
CA LEU A 7 8.42 -1.69 2.21
C LEU A 7 8.52 -0.79 3.44
N ALA A 8 9.35 -1.18 4.42
CA ALA A 8 9.63 -0.41 5.64
C ALA A 8 8.37 0.18 6.34
N GLY A 9 7.29 -0.61 6.42
CA GLY A 9 6.04 -0.22 7.07
C GLY A 9 5.02 0.53 6.19
N ALA A 10 5.41 0.95 4.99
CA ALA A 10 4.52 1.47 3.96
C ALA A 10 4.05 0.35 3.00
N LEU A 11 3.18 0.70 2.04
CA LEU A 11 2.83 -0.20 0.93
C LEU A 11 3.72 0.09 -0.27
N LEU A 12 4.16 -0.97 -0.93
CA LEU A 12 4.85 -0.89 -2.22
C LEU A 12 3.94 -1.50 -3.28
N ALA A 13 3.43 -0.67 -4.19
CA ALA A 13 2.64 -1.09 -5.33
C ALA A 13 3.52 -1.16 -6.58
N SER A 14 3.47 -2.29 -7.29
CA SER A 14 4.11 -2.51 -8.59
C SER A 14 3.03 -2.68 -9.65
N THR A 15 3.08 -1.87 -10.70
CA THR A 15 2.02 -1.73 -11.72
C THR A 15 2.61 -1.18 -13.00
N GLU A 16 2.31 -1.78 -14.17
CA GLU A 16 2.76 -1.30 -15.49
C GLU A 16 4.25 -0.87 -15.58
N GLY A 17 5.16 -1.54 -14.85
CA GLY A 17 6.59 -1.18 -14.80
C GLY A 17 6.92 0.06 -13.95
N ALA A 18 5.94 0.64 -13.26
CA ALA A 18 6.09 1.68 -12.26
C ALA A 18 5.94 1.12 -10.83
N PHE A 19 6.52 1.85 -9.88
CA PHE A 19 6.42 1.56 -8.46
C PHE A 19 5.89 2.78 -7.71
N TYR A 20 5.01 2.55 -6.76
CA TYR A 20 4.46 3.59 -5.89
C TYR A 20 4.63 3.19 -4.42
N LEU A 21 5.17 4.11 -3.63
CA LEU A 21 5.20 4.01 -2.19
C LEU A 21 3.96 4.71 -1.63
N VAL A 22 3.15 4.01 -0.85
CA VAL A 22 1.90 4.54 -0.30
C VAL A 22 1.93 4.50 1.23
N GLY A 23 1.68 5.67 1.82
CA GLY A 23 1.75 5.90 3.26
C GLY A 23 3.17 6.00 3.83
N ASP A 24 3.24 6.44 5.08
CA ASP A 24 4.48 6.74 5.77
C ASP A 24 5.31 5.48 6.04
N LEU A 25 6.63 5.64 5.95
CA LEU A 25 7.56 4.64 6.47
C LEU A 25 7.46 4.59 7.99
N LYS A 26 7.45 3.38 8.55
CA LYS A 26 7.51 3.16 10.00
C LYS A 26 8.91 2.85 10.50
N GLU A 27 9.81 2.53 9.57
CA GLU A 27 11.19 2.14 9.83
C GLU A 27 12.09 2.81 8.78
N PRO A 28 13.39 3.02 9.08
CA PRO A 28 14.35 3.48 8.07
C PRO A 28 14.38 2.53 6.87
N CYS A 29 14.40 3.09 5.67
CA CYS A 29 14.49 2.33 4.41
C CYS A 29 15.88 2.49 3.79
N ASP A 30 16.59 1.38 3.58
CA ASP A 30 17.75 1.35 2.69
C ASP A 30 17.28 1.25 1.24
N TRP A 31 17.18 2.41 0.57
CA TRP A 31 16.67 2.50 -0.80
C TRP A 31 17.50 1.71 -1.80
N ALA A 32 18.83 1.72 -1.66
CA ALA A 32 19.72 1.00 -2.55
C ALA A 32 19.53 -0.52 -2.41
N ALA A 33 19.39 -1.01 -1.17
CA ALA A 33 19.06 -2.41 -0.92
C ALA A 33 17.64 -2.77 -1.40
N ALA A 34 16.67 -1.86 -1.29
CA ALA A 34 15.32 -2.02 -1.83
C ALA A 34 15.26 -1.93 -3.37
N GLY A 35 16.33 -1.46 -4.02
CA GLY A 35 16.44 -1.36 -5.48
C GLY A 35 15.87 -0.07 -6.08
N PHE A 36 15.79 1.01 -5.30
CA PHE A 36 15.27 2.31 -5.72
C PHE A 36 16.28 3.44 -5.49
N GLU A 37 16.13 4.52 -6.24
CA GLU A 37 16.69 5.81 -5.85
C GLU A 37 15.90 6.38 -4.65
N PRO A 38 16.56 7.05 -3.68
CA PRO A 38 15.86 7.77 -2.63
C PRO A 38 14.93 8.82 -3.26
N PRO A 39 13.62 8.82 -2.93
CA PRO A 39 12.71 9.82 -3.48
C PRO A 39 13.01 11.20 -2.91
N ALA A 40 12.74 12.24 -3.71
CA ALA A 40 12.93 13.63 -3.28
C ALA A 40 12.07 14.01 -2.06
N GLN A 41 10.91 13.35 -1.92
CA GLN A 41 9.97 13.52 -0.83
C GLN A 41 9.35 12.17 -0.48
N LEU A 42 9.13 11.91 0.81
CA LEU A 42 8.40 10.73 1.28
C LEU A 42 6.90 11.01 1.35
N PRO A 43 6.05 9.97 1.26
CA PRO A 43 4.64 10.10 1.57
C PRO A 43 4.41 10.65 2.98
N GLY A 44 3.28 11.31 3.15
CA GLY A 44 2.84 11.99 4.36
C GLY A 44 1.34 12.25 4.32
N VAL A 45 0.83 12.96 5.33
CA VAL A 45 -0.58 13.37 5.40
C VAL A 45 -1.02 14.16 4.16
N GLU A 46 -0.16 15.04 3.65
CA GLU A 46 -0.46 15.90 2.49
C GLU A 46 -0.13 15.25 1.14
N LEU A 47 0.76 14.26 1.13
CA LEU A 47 1.22 13.55 -0.06
C LEU A 47 1.05 12.04 0.17
N PRO A 48 -0.11 11.44 -0.16
CA PRO A 48 -0.44 10.09 0.26
C PRO A 48 0.42 9.00 -0.36
N PHE A 49 1.05 9.28 -1.51
CA PHE A 49 1.92 8.36 -2.21
C PHE A 49 2.92 9.10 -3.09
N VAL A 50 4.02 8.43 -3.42
CA VAL A 50 5.03 8.92 -4.37
C VAL A 50 5.42 7.82 -5.34
N ARG A 51 5.75 8.21 -6.58
CA ARG A 51 6.34 7.28 -7.56
C ARG A 51 7.82 7.06 -7.23
N LEU A 52 8.27 5.82 -7.28
CA LEU A 52 9.67 5.45 -7.09
C LEU A 52 10.37 5.18 -8.43
N SER A 53 11.67 5.46 -8.46
CA SER A 53 12.56 5.17 -9.60
C SER A 53 13.37 3.91 -9.31
N PRO A 54 13.08 2.77 -9.96
CA PRO A 54 13.86 1.55 -9.77
C PRO A 54 15.23 1.68 -10.46
N VAL A 55 16.30 1.25 -9.77
CA VAL A 55 17.66 1.20 -10.35
C VAL A 55 18.02 -0.20 -10.86
N ARG A 56 17.15 -1.18 -10.61
CA ARG A 56 17.25 -2.58 -11.04
C ARG A 56 15.86 -3.20 -11.08
N THR A 57 15.76 -4.45 -11.53
CA THR A 57 14.52 -5.22 -11.37
C THR A 57 14.20 -5.36 -9.89
N VAL A 58 12.99 -4.93 -9.50
CA VAL A 58 12.49 -5.03 -8.13
C VAL A 58 11.32 -6.00 -8.09
N GLU A 59 11.40 -6.97 -7.18
CA GLU A 59 10.30 -7.87 -6.87
C GLU A 59 9.64 -7.44 -5.56
N VAL A 60 8.31 -7.42 -5.55
CA VAL A 60 7.55 -7.13 -4.34
C VAL A 60 7.45 -8.40 -3.51
N ALA A 61 7.87 -8.35 -2.25
CA ALA A 61 7.87 -9.49 -1.35
C ALA A 61 6.46 -9.81 -0.80
N PRO A 62 6.12 -11.09 -0.61
CA PRO A 62 4.86 -11.49 0.03
C PRO A 62 4.78 -11.09 1.51
N PRO A 63 3.58 -10.97 2.09
CA PRO A 63 2.27 -11.22 1.47
C PRO A 63 1.90 -10.13 0.44
N LEU A 64 1.35 -10.57 -0.70
CA LEU A 64 0.97 -9.71 -1.81
C LEU A 64 -0.55 -9.59 -1.92
N LEU A 65 -1.02 -8.38 -2.17
CA LEU A 65 -2.35 -8.16 -2.74
C LEU A 65 -2.24 -8.11 -4.26
N VAL A 66 -3.19 -8.77 -4.91
CA VAL A 66 -3.36 -8.76 -6.36
C VAL A 66 -4.56 -7.88 -6.73
N MET A 67 -4.35 -6.92 -7.63
CA MET A 67 -5.37 -5.95 -8.04
C MET A 67 -5.36 -5.72 -9.56
N GLU A 68 -6.51 -5.40 -10.16
CA GLU A 68 -6.63 -5.04 -11.58
C GLU A 68 -6.38 -3.54 -11.84
N LEU A 69 -6.31 -2.74 -10.78
CA LEU A 69 -6.12 -1.31 -10.90
C LEU A 69 -4.64 -1.01 -11.11
N GLU A 70 -4.33 -0.10 -12.03
CA GLU A 70 -2.96 0.23 -12.41
C GLU A 70 -2.63 1.71 -12.17
N GLY A 71 -1.33 2.04 -12.23
CA GLY A 71 -0.79 3.40 -12.17
C GLY A 71 -1.14 4.16 -10.89
N GLU A 72 -1.30 5.48 -11.01
CA GLU A 72 -1.63 6.34 -9.87
C GLU A 72 -3.01 6.08 -9.28
N ALA A 73 -3.95 5.56 -10.08
CA ALA A 73 -5.28 5.21 -9.59
C ALA A 73 -5.19 4.12 -8.51
N LEU A 74 -4.31 3.13 -8.70
CA LEU A 74 -4.01 2.12 -7.70
C LEU A 74 -3.48 2.74 -6.40
N ALA A 75 -2.46 3.59 -6.50
CA ALA A 75 -1.84 4.22 -5.34
C ALA A 75 -2.86 5.07 -4.54
N ARG A 76 -3.74 5.78 -5.24
CA ARG A 76 -4.83 6.56 -4.64
C ARG A 76 -5.82 5.68 -3.90
N VAL A 77 -6.29 4.58 -4.52
CA VAL A 77 -7.18 3.63 -3.86
C VAL A 77 -6.51 3.02 -2.63
N LEU A 78 -5.25 2.58 -2.72
CA LEU A 78 -4.54 2.03 -1.57
C LEU A 78 -4.46 3.04 -0.40
N SER A 79 -4.18 4.31 -0.71
CA SER A 79 -4.19 5.36 0.32
C SER A 79 -5.56 5.52 0.96
N GLU A 80 -6.61 5.73 0.17
CA GLU A 80 -7.97 5.93 0.66
C GLU A 80 -8.46 4.74 1.51
N ARG A 81 -8.07 3.53 1.10
CA ARG A 81 -8.57 2.30 1.71
C ARG A 81 -7.76 1.87 2.93
N LEU A 82 -6.45 2.04 2.94
CA LEU A 82 -5.56 1.40 3.93
C LEU A 82 -4.74 2.39 4.78
N VAL A 83 -4.62 3.65 4.36
CA VAL A 83 -3.88 4.67 5.12
C VAL A 83 -4.78 5.35 6.15
N ILE A 84 -4.22 5.63 7.32
CA ILE A 84 -4.86 6.38 8.40
C ILE A 84 -4.64 7.88 8.15
N ARG A 85 -5.73 8.61 7.88
CA ARG A 85 -5.69 10.02 7.48
C ARG A 85 -4.93 10.94 8.44
N ARG A 86 -5.03 10.70 9.76
CA ARG A 86 -4.44 11.59 10.77
C ARG A 86 -2.91 11.55 10.85
N ASN A 87 -2.27 10.50 10.35
CA ASN A 87 -0.83 10.30 10.53
C ASN A 87 -0.12 9.68 9.32
N GLY A 88 -0.79 9.59 8.16
CA GLY A 88 -0.18 9.08 6.91
C GLY A 88 0.20 7.61 6.92
N SER A 89 0.09 6.92 8.06
CA SER A 89 0.57 5.55 8.22
C SER A 89 -0.44 4.52 7.70
N VAL A 90 0.07 3.44 7.12
CA VAL A 90 -0.75 2.27 6.77
C VAL A 90 -1.28 1.60 8.05
N SER A 91 -2.57 1.28 8.09
CA SER A 91 -3.16 0.54 9.21
C SER A 91 -2.85 -0.94 9.12
N GLU A 92 -2.14 -1.48 10.12
CA GLU A 92 -1.89 -2.92 10.22
C GLU A 92 -3.18 -3.73 10.38
N ARG A 93 -4.19 -3.16 11.05
CA ARG A 93 -5.49 -3.82 11.26
C ARG A 93 -6.25 -3.97 9.94
N LEU A 94 -6.25 -2.93 9.09
CA LEU A 94 -6.87 -2.99 7.77
C LEU A 94 -6.06 -3.85 6.80
N TRP A 95 -4.73 -3.76 6.85
CA TRP A 95 -3.85 -4.62 6.07
C TRP A 95 -4.12 -6.11 6.35
N ARG A 96 -4.17 -6.51 7.63
CA ARG A 96 -4.49 -7.88 8.04
C ARG A 96 -5.89 -8.33 7.65
N LEU A 97 -6.86 -7.41 7.69
CA LEU A 97 -8.23 -7.70 7.23
C LEU A 97 -8.24 -8.08 5.74
N VAL A 98 -7.47 -7.37 4.91
CA VAL A 98 -7.45 -7.60 3.45
C VAL A 98 -6.54 -8.76 3.07
N THR A 99 -5.45 -9.00 3.80
CA THR A 99 -4.50 -10.08 3.48
C THR A 99 -4.94 -11.47 3.95
N GLU A 100 -6.07 -11.57 4.68
CA GLU A 100 -6.51 -12.76 5.42
C GLU A 100 -5.50 -13.22 6.48
N HIS A 101 -5.99 -13.90 7.54
CA HIS A 101 -5.15 -14.39 8.63
C HIS A 101 -4.37 -15.68 8.28
N GLU A 102 -4.63 -16.29 7.12
CA GLU A 102 -3.92 -17.47 6.63
C GLU A 102 -2.73 -17.02 5.78
N ALA A 103 -1.56 -17.62 5.99
CA ALA A 103 -0.29 -17.27 5.36
C ALA A 103 -0.26 -17.57 3.84
N ARG A 104 -1.16 -16.96 3.08
CA ARG A 104 -1.16 -17.04 1.63
C ARG A 104 -0.13 -16.04 1.09
N PRO A 105 0.74 -16.47 0.17
CA PRO A 105 1.72 -15.57 -0.42
C PRO A 105 1.08 -14.48 -1.28
N GLU A 106 -0.07 -14.79 -1.90
CA GLU A 106 -0.85 -13.85 -2.71
C GLU A 106 -2.33 -13.92 -2.32
N THR A 107 -2.96 -12.76 -2.19
CA THR A 107 -4.37 -12.59 -1.84
C THR A 107 -5.06 -11.75 -2.91
N ASP A 108 -6.17 -12.26 -3.46
CA ASP A 108 -6.99 -11.50 -4.42
C ASP A 108 -7.70 -10.35 -3.69
N ALA A 109 -7.33 -9.12 -4.05
CA ALA A 109 -7.87 -7.89 -3.48
C ALA A 109 -8.60 -7.04 -4.52
N ARG A 110 -9.02 -7.62 -5.65
CA ARG A 110 -9.74 -6.88 -6.71
C ARG A 110 -11.04 -6.28 -6.20
N TRP A 111 -11.69 -6.95 -5.25
CA TRP A 111 -12.88 -6.48 -4.56
C TRP A 111 -12.66 -5.13 -3.86
N LEU A 112 -11.46 -4.84 -3.34
CA LEU A 112 -11.17 -3.66 -2.54
C LEU A 112 -11.44 -2.35 -3.30
N ALA A 113 -11.15 -2.33 -4.60
CA ALA A 113 -11.41 -1.19 -5.47
C ALA A 113 -12.91 -1.06 -5.84
N GLN A 114 -13.66 -2.16 -5.80
CA GLN A 114 -15.06 -2.23 -6.19
C GLN A 114 -16.01 -1.87 -5.05
N VAL A 115 -15.59 -2.02 -3.79
CA VAL A 115 -16.41 -1.62 -2.63
C VAL A 115 -16.67 -0.11 -2.70
N PRO A 116 -17.93 0.35 -2.61
CA PRO A 116 -18.22 1.79 -2.53
C PRO A 116 -17.52 2.45 -1.34
N GLY A 117 -16.99 3.67 -1.54
CA GLY A 117 -16.20 4.36 -0.52
C GLY A 117 -16.90 4.47 0.84
N HIS A 118 -18.18 4.85 0.85
CA HIS A 118 -18.97 4.97 2.08
C HIS A 118 -19.15 3.63 2.83
N VAL A 119 -19.26 2.51 2.12
CA VAL A 119 -19.32 1.16 2.74
C VAL A 119 -17.98 0.85 3.39
N TRP A 120 -16.88 1.15 2.69
CA TRP A 120 -15.55 0.91 3.24
C TRP A 120 -15.23 1.81 4.43
N GLU A 121 -15.72 3.05 4.47
CA GLU A 121 -15.59 3.90 5.66
C GLU A 121 -16.26 3.26 6.90
N LEU A 122 -17.43 2.63 6.77
CA LEU A 122 -18.06 1.90 7.88
C LEU A 122 -17.18 0.74 8.38
N VAL A 123 -16.56 0.01 7.45
CA VAL A 123 -15.59 -1.05 7.79
C VAL A 123 -14.37 -0.46 8.49
N ARG A 124 -13.79 0.61 7.94
CA ARG A 124 -12.65 1.32 8.54
C ARG A 124 -12.95 1.78 9.95
N ASP A 125 -14.08 2.44 10.16
CA ASP A 125 -14.49 2.92 11.47
C ASP A 125 -14.67 1.77 12.46
N SER A 126 -15.24 0.65 12.03
CA SER A 126 -15.42 -0.53 12.88
C SER A 126 -14.08 -1.19 13.23
N VAL A 127 -13.17 -1.30 12.26
CA VAL A 127 -11.87 -1.96 12.42
C VAL A 127 -10.87 -1.07 13.17
N LEU A 128 -10.96 0.25 13.03
CA LEU A 128 -10.02 1.20 13.65
C LEU A 128 -10.47 1.69 15.03
N ARG A 129 -11.69 1.36 15.47
CA ARG A 129 -12.12 1.61 16.85
C ARG A 129 -11.13 0.97 17.82
N CYS A 130 -10.59 1.80 18.71
CA CYS A 130 -9.88 1.33 19.89
C CYS A 130 -10.91 0.71 20.83
N SER A 131 -10.77 -0.60 21.06
CA SER A 131 -11.43 -1.32 22.16
C SER A 131 -10.60 -1.19 23.42
#